data_AF-A0A1Q7TH73-F1
#
_entry.id   AF-A0A1Q7TH73-F1
#
_cell.length_a   1.000
_cell.length_b   1.000
_cell.length_c   1.000
_cell.angle_alpha   90.00
_cell.angle_beta   90.00
_cell.angle_gamma   90.00
#
_symmetry.space_group_name_H-M   'P 1'
#
loop_
_entity.id
_entity.type
_entity.pdbx_description
1 polymer ?
#
loop_
_entity_poly.entity_id
_entity_poly.type
_entity_poly.pdbx_seq_one_letter_code
_entity_poly.pdbx_strand_id
1 'polypeptide(L)'
;MYTDPVAGMVETTQEEAGRRGLTNIHFRQCSADDLPFADRTFDTAVGGLSAMVFVDPVAAMRGALRVIRQDGYVSFVVWGRTRARSTNQQ
;
A
#
# COMPACT_ATOMS: atom_id res chain seq x y z
N MET A 1 10.25 0.00 -3.00
CA MET A 1 9.47 0.97 -3.81
C MET A 1 8.33 1.48 -2.93
N TYR A 2 8.22 2.79 -2.71
CA TYR A 2 7.08 3.42 -2.05
C TYR A 2 6.19 4.11 -3.08
N THR A 3 4.88 3.95 -2.95
CA THR A 3 3.90 4.55 -3.85
C THR A 3 2.74 5.14 -3.10
N ASP A 4 2.26 6.30 -3.55
CA ASP A 4 1.02 6.92 -3.08
C ASP A 4 0.40 7.73 -4.24
N PRO A 5 -0.95 7.76 -4.39
CA PRO A 5 -1.58 8.60 -5.41
C PRO A 5 -1.39 10.11 -5.15
N VAL A 6 -1.17 10.51 -3.90
CA VAL A 6 -1.02 11.91 -3.48
C VAL A 6 0.45 12.30 -3.45
N ALA A 7 0.84 13.27 -4.28
CA ALA A 7 2.22 13.77 -4.37
C ALA A 7 2.82 14.15 -3.00
N GLY A 8 2.06 14.89 -2.17
CA GLY A 8 2.52 15.32 -0.85
C GLY A 8 2.86 14.17 0.11
N MET A 9 2.20 13.01 -0.02
CA MET A 9 2.52 11.82 0.80
C MET A 9 3.85 11.19 0.35
N VAL A 10 4.13 11.20 -0.95
CA VAL A 10 5.41 10.76 -1.51
C VAL A 10 6.54 11.66 -1.06
N GLU A 11 6.37 12.98 -1.18
CA GLU A 11 7.33 14.00 -0.75
C GLU A 11 7.64 13.89 0.74
N THR A 12 6.60 13.85 1.59
CA THR A 12 6.76 13.69 3.05
C THR A 12 7.53 12.42 3.42
N THR A 13 7.23 11.31 2.74
CA THR A 13 7.93 10.03 3.00
C THR A 13 9.38 10.08 2.53
N GLN A 14 9.64 10.75 1.40
CA GLN A 14 11.00 10.94 0.88
C GLN A 14 11.85 11.81 1.81
N GLU A 15 11.30 12.90 2.35
CA GLU A 15 11.96 13.75 3.35
C GLU A 15 12.28 12.95 4.62
N GLU A 16 11.31 12.18 5.12
CA GLU A 16 11.49 11.36 6.32
C GLU A 16 12.53 10.24 6.11
N ALA A 17 12.57 9.62 4.93
CA ALA A 17 13.61 8.67 4.57
C ALA A 17 15.00 9.32 4.55
N GLY A 18 15.12 10.53 3.98
CA GLY A 18 16.35 11.33 4.00
C GLY A 18 16.80 11.66 5.43
N ARG A 19 15.87 12.10 6.27
CA ARG A 19 16.12 12.38 7.70
C ARG A 19 16.62 11.15 8.46
N ARG A 20 16.18 9.94 8.07
CA ARG A 20 16.61 8.66 8.65
C ARG A 20 17.84 8.04 7.99
N GLY A 21 18.39 8.66 6.94
CA GLY A 21 19.54 8.13 6.18
C GLY A 21 19.23 6.85 5.40
N LEU A 22 17.97 6.61 5.02
CA LEU A 22 17.57 5.45 4.22
C LEU A 22 17.89 5.71 2.74
N THR A 23 18.82 4.95 2.18
CA THR A 23 19.32 5.15 0.80
C THR A 23 18.82 4.14 -0.22
N ASN A 24 18.22 3.03 0.23
CA ASN A 24 17.74 1.93 -0.61
C ASN A 24 16.21 1.97 -0.83
N ILE A 25 15.63 3.16 -0.86
CA ILE A 25 14.21 3.39 -1.09
C ILE A 25 14.00 4.26 -2.33
N HIS A 26 13.06 3.85 -3.16
CA HIS A 26 12.64 4.58 -4.36
C HIS A 26 11.18 4.98 -4.22
N PHE A 27 10.82 6.14 -4.78
CA PHE A 27 9.52 6.79 -4.60
C PHE A 27 8.85 7.03 -5.96
N ARG A 28 7.52 6.84 -6.03
CA ARG A 28 6.72 7.11 -7.23
C ARG A 28 5.31 7.51 -6.84
N GLN A 29 4.84 8.62 -7.40
CA GLN A 29 3.42 8.93 -7.35
C GLN A 29 2.67 8.04 -8.34
N CYS A 30 1.76 7.21 -7.85
CA CYS A 30 0.83 6.43 -8.66
C CYS A 30 -0.28 5.84 -7.77
N SER A 31 -1.44 5.58 -8.37
CA SER A 31 -2.53 4.88 -7.69
C SER A 31 -2.32 3.37 -7.71
N ALA A 32 -2.95 2.66 -6.77
CA ALA A 32 -2.84 1.20 -6.68
C ALA A 32 -3.54 0.48 -7.84
N ASP A 33 -4.58 1.08 -8.43
CA ASP A 33 -5.30 0.58 -9.61
C ASP A 33 -4.60 0.86 -10.94
N ASP A 34 -3.51 1.65 -10.94
CA ASP A 34 -2.69 1.94 -12.12
C ASP A 34 -1.19 1.91 -11.77
N LEU A 35 -0.68 0.71 -11.44
CA LEU A 35 0.72 0.51 -11.08
C LEU A 35 1.63 0.48 -12.33
N PRO A 36 2.54 1.46 -12.50
CA PRO A 36 3.37 1.59 -13.70
C PRO A 36 4.64 0.73 -13.62
N PHE A 37 4.50 -0.52 -13.17
CA PHE A 37 5.60 -1.47 -13.03
C PHE A 37 5.39 -2.68 -13.92
N ALA A 38 6.49 -3.28 -14.35
CA ALA A 38 6.46 -4.52 -15.13
C ALA A 38 5.93 -5.69 -14.28
N ASP A 39 5.45 -6.71 -14.97
CA ASP A 39 5.01 -7.95 -14.33
C ASP A 39 6.18 -8.60 -13.57
N ARG A 40 5.88 -9.21 -12.42
CA ARG A 40 6.87 -9.98 -11.64
C ARG A 40 8.13 -9.20 -11.26
N THR A 41 7.98 -7.91 -10.93
CA THR A 41 9.06 -7.01 -10.55
C THR A 41 9.45 -7.17 -9.07
N PHE A 42 8.49 -7.35 -8.18
CA PHE A 42 8.72 -7.32 -6.73
C PHE A 42 8.52 -8.69 -6.09
N ASP A 43 9.25 -8.96 -5.00
CA ASP A 43 9.05 -10.17 -4.19
C ASP A 43 7.81 -10.05 -3.28
N THR A 44 7.46 -8.83 -2.85
CA THR A 44 6.33 -8.59 -1.95
C THR A 44 5.71 -7.20 -2.15
N ALA A 45 4.39 -7.12 -2.03
CA ALA A 45 3.64 -5.87 -1.94
C ALA A 45 2.95 -5.77 -0.57
N VAL A 46 3.11 -4.63 0.10
CA VAL A 46 2.51 -4.37 1.41
C VAL A 46 1.72 -3.07 1.35
N GLY A 47 0.49 -3.09 1.86
CA GLY A 47 -0.33 -1.90 2.04
C GLY A 47 -0.85 -1.77 3.47
N GLY A 48 -0.39 -0.75 4.19
CA GLY A 48 -0.89 -0.42 5.53
C GLY A 48 -2.07 0.53 5.45
N LEU A 49 -3.27 0.07 5.82
CA LEU A 49 -4.50 0.88 5.81
C LEU A 49 -4.81 1.53 4.45
N SER A 50 -4.50 0.84 3.35
CA SER A 50 -4.68 1.36 1.99
C SER A 50 -5.86 0.74 1.24
N ALA A 51 -6.12 -0.55 1.40
CA ALA A 51 -7.08 -1.25 0.54
C ALA A 51 -8.54 -0.78 0.67
N MET A 52 -8.89 -0.14 1.78
CA MET A 52 -10.20 0.48 2.05
C MET A 52 -10.44 1.78 1.27
N VAL A 53 -9.39 2.40 0.71
CA VAL A 53 -9.48 3.69 0.00
C VAL A 53 -9.07 3.57 -1.48
N PHE A 54 -8.86 2.36 -1.98
CA PHE A 54 -8.61 2.16 -3.41
C PHE A 54 -9.83 2.59 -4.24
N VAL A 55 -9.58 3.34 -5.31
CA VAL A 55 -10.62 3.82 -6.24
C VAL A 55 -11.31 2.64 -6.91
N ASP A 56 -10.52 1.71 -7.46
CA ASP A 56 -10.98 0.39 -7.91
C ASP A 56 -10.19 -0.71 -7.17
N PRO A 57 -10.76 -1.31 -6.11
CA PRO A 57 -10.10 -2.35 -5.35
C PRO A 57 -9.78 -3.60 -6.18
N VAL A 58 -10.59 -3.93 -7.19
CA VAL A 58 -10.37 -5.13 -8.01
C VAL A 58 -9.20 -4.89 -8.97
N ALA A 59 -9.17 -3.74 -9.64
CA ALA A 59 -8.03 -3.35 -10.47
C ALA A 59 -6.75 -3.23 -9.63
N ALA A 60 -6.83 -2.65 -8.44
CA ALA A 60 -5.69 -2.55 -7.52
C ALA A 60 -5.15 -3.92 -7.10
N MET A 61 -6.03 -4.86 -6.75
CA MET A 61 -5.61 -6.23 -6.41
C MET A 61 -4.99 -6.96 -7.61
N ARG A 62 -5.56 -6.80 -8.82
CA ARG A 62 -4.97 -7.36 -10.04
C ARG A 62 -3.60 -6.77 -10.34
N GLY A 63 -3.46 -5.45 -10.21
CA GLY A 63 -2.19 -4.74 -10.37
C GLY A 63 -1.15 -5.24 -9.37
N ALA A 64 -1.51 -5.32 -8.09
CA ALA A 64 -0.62 -5.82 -7.04
C ALA A 64 -0.17 -7.26 -7.29
N LEU A 65 -1.08 -8.16 -7.66
CA LEU A 65 -0.72 -9.55 -8.01
C LEU A 65 0.15 -9.63 -9.27
N ARG A 66 -0.12 -8.80 -10.28
CA ARG A 66 0.62 -8.78 -11.55
C ARG A 66 2.09 -8.39 -11.35
N VAL A 67 2.36 -7.38 -10.54
CA VAL A 67 3.73 -6.87 -10.33
C VAL A 67 4.55 -7.76 -9.40
N ILE A 68 3.95 -8.78 -8.79
CA ILE A 68 4.60 -9.70 -7.85
C ILE A 68 5.10 -10.95 -8.57
N ARG A 69 6.30 -11.39 -8.18
CA ARG A 69 6.94 -12.60 -8.72
C ARG A 69 6.10 -13.85 -8.42
N GLN A 70 6.34 -14.91 -9.20
CA GLN A 70 5.81 -16.24 -8.84
C GLN A 70 6.31 -16.58 -7.42
N ASP A 71 5.41 -17.08 -6.57
CA ASP A 71 5.63 -17.37 -5.14
C ASP A 71 5.88 -16.14 -4.22
N GLY A 72 5.70 -14.93 -4.74
CA GLY A 72 5.73 -13.71 -3.93
C GLY A 72 4.44 -13.48 -3.13
N TYR A 73 4.47 -12.49 -2.24
CA TYR A 73 3.36 -12.22 -1.31
C TYR A 73 2.72 -10.85 -1.52
N VAL A 74 1.42 -10.78 -1.23
CA VAL A 74 0.69 -9.52 -1.10
C VAL A 74 0.04 -9.50 0.28
N SER A 75 0.28 -8.44 1.04
CA SER A 75 -0.27 -8.28 2.40
C SER A 75 -0.91 -6.91 2.59
N PHE A 76 -2.10 -6.90 3.16
CA PHE A 76 -2.82 -5.66 3.48
C PHE A 76 -3.30 -5.67 4.92
N VAL A 77 -3.15 -4.52 5.59
CA VAL A 77 -3.82 -4.24 6.85
C VAL A 77 -5.05 -3.40 6.54
N VAL A 78 -6.24 -3.91 6.88
CA VAL A 78 -7.53 -3.26 6.63
C VAL A 78 -8.29 -3.02 7.93
N TRP A 79 -9.30 -2.15 7.88
CA TRP A 79 -10.20 -1.99 9.01
C TRP A 79 -10.97 -3.30 9.25
N GLY A 80 -10.95 -3.75 10.50
CA GLY A 80 -11.79 -4.84 10.97
C GLY A 80 -13.15 -4.32 11.46
N ARG A 81 -14.07 -5.25 11.74
CA ARG A 81 -15.32 -4.88 12.43
C ARG A 81 -15.01 -4.44 13.86
N THR A 82 -15.41 -3.22 14.21
CA THR A 82 -15.46 -2.80 15.61
C THR A 82 -16.53 -3.62 16.32
N ARG A 83 -16.17 -4.38 17.36
CA ARG A 83 -17.18 -4.93 18.28
C ARG A 83 -17.72 -3.77 19.12
N ALA A 84 -19.01 -3.48 19.00
CA ALA A 84 -19.68 -2.63 19.98
C ALA A 84 -19.49 -3.25 21.37
N ARG A 85 -18.96 -2.48 22.32
CA ARG A 85 -19.06 -2.87 23.73
C ARG A 85 -20.55 -2.91 24.07
N SER A 86 -21.08 -4.08 24.39
CA SER A 86 -22.39 -4.18 25.01
C SER A 86 -22.29 -3.50 26.38
N THR A 87 -22.75 -2.26 26.46
CA THR A 87 -22.95 -1.57 27.73
C THR A 87 -24.13 -2.24 28.42
N ASN A 88 -23.85 -3.23 29.29
CA ASN A 88 -24.84 -3.65 30.27
C ASN A 88 -24.96 -2.50 31.28
N GLN A 89 -26.01 -1.70 31.15
CA GLN A 89 -26.53 -0.92 32.27
C GLN A 89 -27.39 -1.86 33.11
N GLN A 90 -26.94 -2.10 34.34
CA GLN A 90 -27.78 -2.61 35.43
C GLN A 90 -28.75 -1.51 35.88
#